data_AF-U5FAL5-F1
#
_entry.id   AF-U5FAL5-F1
#
_cell.length_a   1.000
_cell.length_b   1.000
_cell.length_c   1.000
_cell.angle_alpha   90.00
_cell.angle_beta   90.00
_cell.angle_gamma   90.00
#
_symmetry.space_group_name_H-M   'P 1'
#
loop_
_entity.id
_entity.type
_entity.pdbx_description
1 polymer ?
#
loop_
_entity_poly.entity_id
_entity_poly.type
_entity_poly.pdbx_seq_one_letter_code
_entity_poly.pdbx_strand_id
1 'polypeptide(L)'
;MICSPRFIRPHRILIRNKVAELDGVAKYQTTTMNHVCADAAYGMKQLQKGIQPTGDLLVIVDMNDLVAFEGAKKRIYKEPREFEKLENTESHFTLRPDVDLIVYKGHEYTVNSIVEVNPVNDEPDFLEIIANE
;
A
#
# COMPACT_ATOMS: atom_id res chain seq x y z
N MET A 1 4.52 -21.79 -1.31
CA MET A 1 4.38 -20.36 -1.64
C MET A 1 5.46 -19.99 -2.64
N ILE A 2 5.08 -19.45 -3.80
CA ILE A 2 6.05 -19.03 -4.84
C ILE A 2 6.37 -17.57 -4.55
N CYS A 3 7.64 -17.26 -4.31
CA CYS A 3 8.07 -15.88 -4.11
C CYS A 3 8.51 -15.29 -5.45
N SER A 4 7.90 -14.17 -5.83
CA SER A 4 8.32 -13.42 -7.02
C SER A 4 9.70 -12.80 -6.79
N PRO A 5 10.61 -12.82 -7.79
CA PRO A 5 11.95 -12.29 -7.61
C PRO A 5 11.96 -10.79 -7.24
N ARG A 6 12.75 -10.40 -6.25
CA ARG A 6 12.81 -8.99 -5.81
C ARG A 6 13.31 -8.01 -6.89
N PHE A 7 14.03 -8.48 -7.91
CA PHE A 7 14.53 -7.60 -8.98
C PHE A 7 13.41 -7.08 -9.90
N ILE A 8 12.28 -7.80 -10.02
CA ILE A 8 11.09 -7.31 -10.75
C ILE A 8 10.19 -6.42 -9.87
N ARG A 9 10.51 -6.31 -8.56
CA ARG A 9 9.84 -5.44 -7.59
C ARG A 9 10.83 -4.44 -7.01
N PRO A 10 11.40 -3.53 -7.82
CA PRO A 10 12.49 -2.66 -7.37
C PRO A 10 12.02 -1.47 -6.54
N HIS A 11 10.72 -1.23 -6.43
CA HIS A 11 10.20 0.02 -5.90
C HIS A 11 10.08 -0.01 -4.38
N ARG A 12 10.00 1.22 -3.84
CA ARG A 12 9.79 1.51 -2.42
C ARG A 12 8.68 2.54 -2.30
N ILE A 13 7.76 2.31 -1.39
CA ILE A 13 6.66 3.22 -1.06
C ILE A 13 6.70 3.57 0.43
N LEU A 14 6.12 4.71 0.78
CA LEU A 14 5.78 5.02 2.17
C LEU A 14 4.29 4.81 2.37
N ILE A 15 3.92 4.22 3.50
CA ILE A 15 2.53 4.06 3.93
C ILE A 15 2.33 4.96 5.14
N ARG A 16 1.38 5.88 5.05
CA ARG A 16 0.99 6.76 6.16
C ARG A 16 -0.34 6.28 6.73
N ASN A 17 -0.29 5.60 7.87
CA ASN A 17 -1.48 5.16 8.57
C ASN A 17 -2.02 6.26 9.48
N LYS A 18 -3.29 6.64 9.35
CA LYS A 18 -3.93 7.57 10.28
C LYS A 18 -4.13 6.88 11.64
N VAL A 19 -3.37 7.25 12.66
CA VAL A 19 -3.40 6.59 13.99
C VAL A 19 -4.22 7.35 15.02
N ALA A 20 -4.31 8.67 14.90
CA ALA A 20 -5.07 9.51 15.82
C ALA A 20 -5.45 10.82 15.14
N GLU A 21 -6.30 11.57 15.82
CA GLU A 21 -6.59 12.97 15.51
C GLU A 21 -6.40 13.76 16.80
N LEU A 22 -5.52 14.75 16.77
CA LEU A 22 -5.22 15.61 17.92
C LEU A 22 -5.47 17.05 17.49
N ASP A 23 -6.33 17.76 18.20
CA ASP A 23 -6.68 19.16 17.93
C ASP A 23 -7.16 19.41 16.47
N GLY A 24 -7.88 18.44 15.89
CA GLY A 24 -8.35 18.50 14.50
C GLY A 24 -7.28 18.24 13.45
N VAL A 25 -6.06 17.87 13.85
CA VAL A 25 -4.96 17.50 12.96
C VAL A 25 -4.79 15.98 12.99
N ALA A 26 -4.89 15.36 11.81
CA ALA A 26 -4.63 13.93 11.66
C ALA A 26 -3.16 13.60 11.93
N LYS A 27 -2.92 12.66 12.84
CA LYS A 27 -1.59 12.10 13.09
C LYS A 27 -1.41 10.83 12.28
N TYR A 28 -0.29 10.80 11.55
CA TYR A 28 0.09 9.67 10.73
C TYR A 28 1.30 8.95 11.29
N GLN A 29 1.23 7.62 11.33
CA GLN A 29 2.39 6.76 11.44
C GLN A 29 2.92 6.48 10.04
N THR A 30 4.18 6.81 9.78
CA THR A 30 4.79 6.58 8.47
C THR A 30 5.68 5.35 8.51
N THR A 31 5.40 4.40 7.63
CA THR A 31 6.19 3.18 7.47
C THR A 31 6.68 3.06 6.04
N THR A 32 7.80 2.37 5.84
CA THR A 32 8.44 2.17 4.54
C THR A 32 8.29 0.71 4.14
N MET A 33 7.74 0.47 2.95
CA MET A 33 7.66 -0.87 2.37
C MET A 33 8.62 -0.96 1.19
N ASN A 34 9.45 -2.01 1.21
CA ASN A 34 10.43 -2.28 0.17
C ASN A 34 9.95 -3.45 -0.69
N HIS A 35 10.56 -3.59 -1.85
CA HIS A 35 10.30 -4.69 -2.77
C HIS A 35 8.86 -4.74 -3.29
N VAL A 36 8.34 -3.59 -3.72
CA VAL A 36 7.01 -3.51 -4.36
C VAL A 36 7.13 -3.25 -5.86
N CYS A 37 6.09 -3.58 -6.61
CA CYS A 37 5.92 -3.10 -7.99
C CYS A 37 4.91 -1.95 -7.97
N ALA A 38 5.35 -0.71 -8.18
CA ALA A 38 4.49 0.46 -8.20
C ALA A 38 4.41 1.03 -9.62
N ASP A 39 3.19 1.08 -10.16
CA ASP A 39 2.86 1.58 -11.47
C ASP A 39 1.94 2.82 -11.38
N ALA A 40 2.54 4.00 -11.53
CA ALA A 40 1.84 5.29 -11.56
C ALA A 40 1.26 5.62 -12.96
N ALA A 41 1.48 4.74 -13.94
CA ALA A 41 0.89 4.79 -15.27
C ALA A 41 -0.40 3.95 -15.36
N TYR A 42 -0.79 3.30 -14.25
CA TYR A 42 -1.97 2.45 -14.20
C TYR A 42 -3.23 3.22 -14.58
N GLY A 43 -4.12 2.57 -15.32
CA GLY A 43 -5.38 3.19 -15.75
C GLY A 43 -5.26 4.23 -16.87
N MET A 44 -4.06 4.54 -17.39
CA MET A 44 -3.89 5.44 -18.53
C MET A 44 -4.69 4.93 -19.75
N LYS A 45 -5.74 5.67 -20.11
CA LYS A 45 -6.59 5.37 -21.28
C LYS A 45 -6.22 6.29 -22.43
N GLN A 46 -5.96 5.69 -23.59
CA GLN A 46 -5.81 6.42 -24.84
C GLN A 46 -7.20 6.83 -25.35
N LEU A 47 -7.51 8.12 -25.29
CA LEU A 47 -8.74 8.69 -25.84
C LEU A 47 -8.46 9.31 -27.22
N GLN A 48 -9.50 9.49 -28.04
CA GLN A 48 -9.39 10.12 -29.37
C GLN A 48 -8.81 11.54 -29.33
N LYS A 49 -8.79 12.20 -28.16
CA LYS A 49 -8.22 13.55 -27.95
C LYS A 49 -6.83 13.56 -27.30
N GLY A 50 -6.23 12.39 -27.00
CA GLY A 50 -4.94 12.28 -26.34
C GLY A 50 -4.91 11.24 -25.21
N ILE A 51 -3.76 11.11 -24.54
CA ILE A 51 -3.59 10.29 -23.34
C ILE A 51 -4.00 11.16 -22.14
N GLN A 52 -5.00 10.73 -21.37
CA GLN A 52 -5.32 11.35 -20.08
C GLN A 52 -4.87 10.41 -18.95
N PRO A 53 -4.02 10.88 -18.02
CA PRO A 53 -3.74 10.15 -16.80
C PRO A 53 -4.99 10.13 -15.92
N THR A 54 -5.29 8.98 -15.32
CA THR A 54 -6.40 8.85 -14.35
C THR A 54 -5.99 9.28 -12.94
N GLY A 55 -4.70 9.45 -12.68
CA GLY A 55 -4.16 9.74 -11.35
C GLY A 55 -4.09 8.50 -10.44
N ASP A 56 -4.30 7.31 -11.01
CA ASP A 56 -4.28 6.06 -10.25
C ASP A 56 -2.85 5.51 -10.12
N LEU A 57 -2.56 4.95 -8.96
CA LEU A 57 -1.36 4.19 -8.63
C LEU A 57 -1.76 2.75 -8.35
N LEU A 58 -1.17 1.80 -9.09
CA LEU A 58 -1.22 0.39 -8.74
C LEU A 58 0.05 0.01 -7.98
N VAL A 59 -0.10 -0.59 -6.80
CA VAL A 59 1.01 -1.20 -6.06
C VAL A 59 0.74 -2.69 -5.88
N ILE A 60 1.66 -3.51 -6.36
CA ILE A 60 1.65 -4.96 -6.18
C ILE A 60 2.69 -5.32 -5.13
N VAL A 61 2.25 -6.01 -4.09
CA VAL A 61 3.08 -6.50 -2.99
C VAL A 61 3.02 -8.02 -2.99
N ASP A 62 4.19 -8.67 -2.92
CA ASP A 62 4.26 -10.11 -2.69
C ASP A 62 4.00 -10.37 -1.20
N MET A 63 3.08 -11.28 -0.88
CA MET A 63 2.70 -11.55 0.51
C MET A 63 3.89 -12.02 1.37
N ASN A 64 4.92 -12.62 0.77
CA ASN A 64 6.16 -13.01 1.47
C ASN A 64 6.98 -11.81 1.94
N ASP A 65 6.84 -10.66 1.28
CA ASP A 65 7.51 -9.40 1.60
C ASP A 65 6.55 -8.36 2.19
N LEU A 66 5.37 -8.78 2.68
CA LEU A 66 4.38 -7.90 3.32
C LEU A 66 4.83 -7.48 4.73
N VAL A 67 5.84 -6.62 4.74
CA VAL A 67 6.50 -6.10 5.93
C VAL A 67 6.86 -4.64 5.66
N ALA A 68 6.61 -3.78 6.64
CA ALA A 68 6.98 -2.38 6.58
C ALA A 68 7.93 -2.03 7.74
N PHE A 69 8.64 -0.91 7.60
CA PHE A 69 9.64 -0.46 8.58
C PHE A 69 9.44 1.00 8.97
N GLU A 70 9.59 1.30 10.25
CA GLU A 70 9.74 2.67 10.75
C GLU A 70 11.15 2.81 11.33
N GLY A 71 12.06 3.40 10.54
CA GLY A 71 13.49 3.36 10.85
C GLY A 71 13.99 1.91 10.92
N ALA A 72 14.52 1.49 12.07
CA ALA A 72 14.97 0.11 12.31
C ALA A 72 13.87 -0.82 12.82
N LYS A 73 12.68 -0.32 13.13
CA LYS A 73 11.58 -1.11 13.72
C LYS A 73 10.77 -1.78 12.61
N LYS A 74 10.66 -3.11 12.66
CA LYS A 74 9.76 -3.87 11.79
C LYS A 74 8.32 -3.69 12.26
N ARG A 75 7.40 -3.45 11.32
CA ARG A 75 5.96 -3.38 11.52
C ARG A 75 5.28 -4.54 10.78
N ILE A 76 4.34 -5.20 11.45
CA ILE A 76 3.63 -6.36 10.94
C ILE A 76 2.29 -5.92 10.36
N TYR A 77 1.96 -6.41 9.17
CA TYR A 77 0.68 -6.12 8.55
C TYR A 77 -0.48 -6.72 9.34
N LYS A 78 -1.57 -5.96 9.46
CA LYS A 78 -2.85 -6.41 9.96
C LYS A 78 -3.95 -5.93 9.04
N GLU A 79 -4.88 -6.83 8.76
CA GLU A 79 -6.13 -6.50 8.08
C GLU A 79 -6.84 -5.33 8.77
N PRO A 80 -7.49 -4.42 8.02
CA PRO A 80 -8.19 -3.25 8.56
C PRO A 80 -9.01 -3.51 9.81
N ARG A 81 -9.87 -4.53 9.77
CA ARG A 81 -10.78 -4.89 10.87
C ARG A 81 -10.05 -5.37 12.13
N GLU A 82 -8.90 -6.01 11.96
CA GLU A 82 -8.08 -6.48 13.09
C GLU A 82 -7.22 -5.35 13.63
N PHE A 83 -6.73 -4.47 12.75
CA PHE A 83 -5.96 -3.30 13.13
C PHE A 83 -6.77 -2.34 14.00
N GLU A 84 -8.06 -2.12 13.70
CA GLU A 84 -8.95 -1.26 14.48
C GLU A 84 -9.23 -1.77 15.91
N LYS A 85 -9.09 -3.08 16.14
CA LYS A 85 -9.27 -3.69 17.46
C LYS A 85 -8.02 -3.60 18.33
N LEU A 86 -6.88 -3.17 17.78
CA LEU A 86 -5.64 -3.09 18.52
C LEU A 86 -5.66 -1.88 19.45
N GLU A 87 -5.48 -2.14 20.75
CA GLU A 87 -5.22 -1.07 21.73
C GLU A 87 -3.87 -0.38 21.48
N ASN A 88 -2.91 -1.11 20.89
CA ASN A 88 -1.59 -0.59 20.54
C ASN A 88 -1.19 -0.95 19.10
N THR A 89 -1.03 0.08 18.27
CA THR A 89 -0.64 -0.03 16.85
C THR A 89 0.87 0.12 16.63
N GLU A 90 1.69 0.32 17.68
CA GLU A 90 3.15 0.57 17.63
C GLU A 90 4.02 -0.55 17.04
N SER A 91 3.47 -1.74 16.80
CA SER A 91 4.18 -2.83 16.10
C SER A 91 3.51 -3.22 14.78
N HIS A 92 2.45 -2.51 14.41
CA HIS A 92 1.58 -2.90 13.30
C HIS A 92 1.46 -1.77 12.26
N PHE A 93 1.05 -2.16 11.07
CA PHE A 93 0.59 -1.26 10.02
C PHE A 93 -0.59 -1.92 9.31
N THR A 94 -1.35 -1.13 8.57
CA THR A 94 -2.49 -1.61 7.78
C THR A 94 -2.58 -0.83 6.48
N LEU A 95 -3.57 -1.14 5.66
CA LEU A 95 -3.95 -0.38 4.48
C LEU A 95 -5.48 -0.28 4.53
N ARG A 96 -6.02 0.89 4.88
CA ARG A 96 -7.47 1.13 4.90
C ARG A 96 -7.89 1.98 3.72
N PRO A 97 -8.85 1.50 2.90
CA PRO A 97 -9.51 2.34 1.90
C PRO A 97 -10.02 3.65 2.49
N ASP A 98 -9.92 4.73 1.72
CA ASP A 98 -10.37 6.10 2.01
C ASP A 98 -9.74 6.78 3.23
N VAL A 99 -8.77 6.14 3.89
CA VAL A 99 -8.19 6.61 5.15
C VAL A 99 -6.66 6.71 5.09
N ASP A 100 -6.01 5.65 4.64
CA ASP A 100 -4.56 5.57 4.64
C ASP A 100 -3.97 6.04 3.31
N LEU A 101 -2.75 6.57 3.36
CA LEU A 101 -2.08 7.16 2.19
C LEU A 101 -0.86 6.35 1.80
N ILE A 102 -0.61 6.27 0.49
CA ILE A 102 0.63 5.78 -0.10
C ILE A 102 1.38 6.99 -0.66
N VAL A 103 2.66 7.14 -0.29
CA VAL A 103 3.54 8.13 -0.89
C VAL A 103 4.52 7.42 -1.82
N TYR A 104 4.48 7.79 -3.10
CA TYR A 104 5.37 7.25 -4.12
C TYR A 104 5.93 8.38 -4.97
N LYS A 105 7.26 8.43 -5.10
CA LYS A 105 7.99 9.47 -5.87
C LYS A 105 7.60 10.92 -5.53
N GLY A 106 7.18 11.17 -4.28
CA GLY A 106 6.79 12.50 -3.80
C GLY A 106 5.32 12.86 -4.00
N HIS A 107 4.54 11.99 -4.64
CA HIS A 107 3.09 12.13 -4.75
C HIS A 107 2.39 11.33 -3.65
N GLU A 108 1.29 11.87 -3.13
CA GLU A 108 0.46 11.23 -2.12
C GLU A 108 -0.81 10.69 -2.80
N TYR A 109 -1.13 9.43 -2.54
CA TYR A 109 -2.28 8.73 -3.09
C TYR A 109 -3.09 8.17 -1.93
N THR A 110 -4.40 8.36 -1.95
CA THR A 110 -5.32 7.74 -0.99
C THR A 110 -5.57 6.29 -1.41
N VAL A 111 -5.46 5.34 -0.48
CA VAL A 111 -5.81 3.94 -0.77
C VAL A 111 -7.29 3.89 -1.14
N ASN A 112 -7.60 3.35 -2.32
CA ASN A 112 -8.97 3.22 -2.82
C ASN A 112 -9.47 1.78 -2.66
N SER A 113 -8.67 0.79 -3.07
CA SER A 113 -9.04 -0.61 -2.93
C SER A 113 -7.83 -1.51 -2.73
N ILE A 114 -8.10 -2.67 -2.13
CA ILE A 114 -7.11 -3.71 -1.86
C ILE A 114 -7.72 -5.03 -2.32
N VAL A 115 -6.98 -5.77 -3.12
CA VAL A 115 -7.40 -7.04 -3.68
C VAL A 115 -6.33 -8.07 -3.36
N GLU A 116 -6.73 -9.14 -2.69
CA GLU A 116 -5.91 -10.33 -2.52
C GLU A 116 -5.97 -11.15 -3.81
N VAL A 117 -4.82 -11.37 -4.43
CA VAL A 117 -4.72 -12.09 -5.71
C VAL A 117 -4.06 -13.44 -5.49
N ASN A 118 -4.75 -14.47 -5.99
CA ASN A 118 -4.28 -15.83 -5.98
C ASN A 118 -4.32 -16.43 -7.40
N PRO A 119 -3.17 -16.68 -8.03
CA PRO A 119 -3.14 -17.28 -9.34
C PRO A 119 -3.33 -18.81 -9.34
N VAL A 120 -3.08 -19.52 -8.22
CA VAL A 120 -2.97 -21.01 -8.23
C VAL A 120 -3.41 -21.74 -6.95
N ASN A 121 -3.29 -21.15 -5.75
CA ASN A 121 -3.46 -21.85 -4.45
C ASN A 121 -4.73 -21.43 -3.68
N ASP A 122 -4.87 -21.86 -2.41
CA ASP A 122 -5.92 -21.38 -1.49
C ASP A 122 -5.50 -20.12 -0.70
N GLU A 123 -4.20 -19.86 -0.52
CA GLU A 123 -3.66 -18.67 0.17
C GLU A 123 -3.14 -17.64 -0.84
N PRO A 124 -3.48 -16.33 -0.68
CA PRO A 124 -3.09 -15.30 -1.64
C PRO A 124 -1.56 -15.16 -1.76
N ASP A 125 -1.08 -15.02 -2.99
CA ASP A 125 0.35 -14.84 -3.28
C ASP A 125 0.70 -13.34 -3.37
N PHE A 126 -0.27 -12.50 -3.75
CA PHE A 126 -0.07 -11.06 -3.95
C PHE A 126 -1.18 -10.22 -3.31
N LEU A 127 -0.82 -9.01 -2.93
CA LEU A 127 -1.73 -7.93 -2.57
C LEU A 127 -1.64 -6.85 -3.64
N GLU A 128 -2.74 -6.58 -4.32
CA GLU A 128 -2.89 -5.47 -5.25
C GLU A 128 -3.58 -4.31 -4.55
N ILE A 129 -2.94 -3.14 -4.55
CA ILE A 129 -3.44 -1.94 -3.91
C ILE A 129 -3.63 -0.90 -5.00
N ILE A 130 -4.86 -0.42 -5.15
CA ILE A 130 -5.18 0.70 -6.04
C ILE A 130 -5.33 1.92 -5.15
N ALA A 131 -4.60 2.99 -5.50
CA ALA A 131 -4.67 4.27 -4.82
C ALA A 131 -4.87 5.39 -5.84
N ASN A 132 -5.52 6.48 -5.46
CA ASN A 132 -5.81 7.63 -6.31
C ASN A 132 -5.30 8.92 -5.67
N GLU A 133 -4.87 9.87 -6.52
CA GLU A 133 -4.45 11.21 -6.09
C GLU A 133 -5.63 12.07 -5.62
#